data_AF-A0A140DWJ7-F1
#
_entry.id   AF-A0A140DWJ7-F1
#
_cell.length_a   1.000
_cell.length_b   1.000
_cell.length_c   1.000
_cell.angle_alpha   90.00
_cell.angle_beta   90.00
_cell.angle_gamma   90.00
#
_symmetry.space_group_name_H-M   'P 1'
#
loop_
_entity.id
_entity.type
_entity.pdbx_description
1 polymer ?
#
loop_
_entity_poly.entity_id
_entity_poly.type
_entity_poly.pdbx_seq_one_letter_code
_entity_poly.pdbx_strand_id
1 'polypeptide(L)'
;MQDILRKLHELLARHRKLQDDVDLENILEILDQTSVWIAGVDPSSFDFKNPVYEQDLLKKLDLPFWPDLLTDNEGNPFFAAFTAPEKAPGKLVEPFKWIEIPFLKLCYFAAHTGITTEVILDPFTDCLQLPVSLVLQYSEQYAKAHPDLA
;
A
#
# COMPACT_ATOMS: atom_id res chain seq x y z
N MET A 1 1.77 -1.69 17.98
CA MET A 1 2.24 -1.29 16.64
C MET A 1 3.49 -2.09 16.24
N GLN A 2 4.62 -2.00 16.95
CA GLN A 2 5.82 -2.81 16.63
C GLN A 2 5.60 -4.33 16.66
N ASP A 3 4.82 -4.87 17.61
CA ASP A 3 4.52 -6.31 17.64
C ASP A 3 3.61 -6.78 16.50
N ILE A 4 2.69 -5.92 16.05
CA ILE A 4 1.76 -6.23 14.95
C ILE A 4 2.54 -6.22 13.62
N LEU A 5 3.39 -5.20 13.42
CA LEU A 5 4.31 -5.15 12.29
C LEU A 5 5.27 -6.34 12.29
N ARG A 6 5.82 -6.72 13.45
CA ARG A 6 6.68 -7.91 13.56
C ARG A 6 5.93 -9.19 13.19
N LYS A 7 4.69 -9.37 13.64
CA LYS A 7 3.86 -10.52 13.27
C LYS A 7 3.57 -10.55 11.76
N LEU A 8 3.22 -9.40 11.17
CA LEU A 8 3.02 -9.30 9.74
C LEU A 8 4.30 -9.64 8.97
N HIS A 9 5.45 -9.09 9.38
CA HIS A 9 6.76 -9.42 8.84
C HIS A 9 7.09 -10.92 8.93
N GLU A 10 6.83 -11.55 10.08
CA GLU A 10 7.06 -12.99 10.27
C GLU A 10 6.15 -13.85 9.39
N LEU A 11 4.88 -13.45 9.21
CA LEU A 11 3.93 -14.14 8.34
C LEU A 11 4.29 -13.98 6.86
N LEU A 12 4.69 -12.79 6.43
CA LEU A 12 5.17 -12.51 5.06
C LEU A 12 6.48 -13.25 4.75
N ALA A 13 7.44 -13.28 5.68
CA ALA A 13 8.70 -14.01 5.51
C ALA A 13 8.49 -15.54 5.39
N ARG A 14 7.42 -16.08 6.00
CA ARG A 14 7.01 -17.49 5.83
C ARG A 14 6.39 -17.75 4.45
N HIS A 15 5.74 -16.75 3.86
CA HIS A 15 5.11 -16.81 2.54
C HIS A 15 6.12 -17.09 1.41
N ARG A 16 7.40 -16.75 1.61
CA ARG A 16 8.49 -17.02 0.65
C ARG A 16 8.89 -18.50 0.55
N LYS A 17 8.40 -19.37 1.44
CA LYS A 17 8.86 -20.77 1.53
C LYS A 17 7.85 -21.86 1.17
N LEU A 18 6.55 -21.61 1.16
CA LEU A 18 5.56 -22.65 0.87
C LEU A 18 4.40 -22.03 0.08
N GLN A 19 4.25 -22.49 -1.15
CA GLN A 19 3.15 -22.12 -2.05
C GLN A 19 1.84 -22.83 -1.70
N ASP A 20 1.79 -23.62 -0.62
CA ASP A 20 0.60 -24.30 -0.14
C ASP A 20 0.55 -24.15 1.40
N ASP A 21 -0.61 -23.77 1.94
CA ASP A 21 -0.94 -23.57 3.37
C ASP A 21 -0.44 -22.25 4.02
N VAL A 22 -0.74 -21.12 3.39
CA VAL A 22 -0.67 -19.82 4.08
C VAL A 22 -1.95 -19.62 4.89
N ASP A 23 -1.78 -19.31 6.17
CA ASP A 23 -2.85 -18.84 7.06
C ASP A 23 -3.22 -17.39 6.69
N LEU A 24 -3.78 -17.25 5.48
CA LEU A 24 -4.18 -15.99 4.87
C LEU A 24 -5.17 -15.27 5.77
N GLU A 25 -6.08 -16.01 6.41
CA GLU A 25 -7.06 -15.44 7.36
C GLU A 25 -6.36 -14.64 8.47
N ASN A 26 -5.33 -15.20 9.11
CA ASN A 26 -4.58 -14.50 10.14
C ASN A 26 -3.79 -13.28 9.64
N ILE A 27 -3.30 -13.30 8.39
CA ILE A 27 -2.63 -12.14 7.77
C ILE A 27 -3.65 -11.03 7.49
N LEU A 28 -4.81 -11.40 6.96
CA LEU A 28 -5.88 -10.48 6.61
C LEU A 28 -6.51 -9.83 7.85
N GLU A 29 -6.63 -10.56 8.96
CA GLU A 29 -7.14 -10.06 10.24
C GLU A 29 -6.23 -9.03 10.91
N ILE A 30 -4.93 -9.03 10.61
CA ILE A 30 -4.00 -8.05 11.19
C ILE A 30 -3.75 -6.87 10.28
N LEU A 31 -3.93 -7.04 8.96
CA LEU A 31 -3.62 -6.00 7.98
C LEU A 31 -4.44 -4.73 8.21
N ASP A 32 -5.72 -4.86 8.54
CA ASP A 32 -6.61 -3.73 8.84
C ASP A 32 -6.16 -2.87 10.03
N GLN A 33 -5.38 -3.45 10.94
CA GLN A 33 -4.81 -2.81 12.14
C GLN A 33 -3.35 -2.39 11.96
N THR A 34 -2.76 -2.62 10.78
CA THR A 34 -1.36 -2.29 10.50
C THR A 34 -1.19 -0.91 9.89
N SER A 35 0.02 -0.38 10.06
CA SER A 35 0.49 0.75 9.27
C SER A 35 1.53 0.25 8.26
N VAL A 36 1.59 0.92 7.12
CA VAL A 36 2.54 0.63 6.05
C VAL A 36 3.24 1.90 5.64
N TRP A 37 4.42 1.73 5.06
CA TRP A 37 5.26 2.78 4.57
C TRP A 37 5.09 2.91 3.07
N ILE A 38 4.80 4.12 2.62
CA ILE A 38 4.79 4.48 1.21
C ILE A 38 5.78 5.62 0.96
N ALA A 39 6.34 5.65 -0.24
CA ALA A 39 7.34 6.62 -0.61
C ALA A 39 6.68 7.80 -1.34
N GLY A 40 7.08 9.03 -1.00
CA GLY A 40 6.74 10.24 -1.73
C GLY A 40 5.32 10.78 -1.57
N VAL A 41 4.29 9.94 -1.47
CA VAL A 41 2.89 10.40 -1.47
C VAL A 41 2.36 10.53 -0.04
N ASP A 42 1.80 11.69 0.33
CA ASP A 42 0.96 11.84 1.53
C ASP A 42 -0.53 11.80 1.14
N PRO A 43 -1.23 10.67 1.33
CA PRO A 43 -2.65 10.53 1.04
C PRO A 43 -3.51 11.52 1.84
N SER A 44 -3.03 11.99 2.99
CA SER A 44 -3.75 12.93 3.86
C SER A 44 -3.91 14.31 3.22
N SER A 45 -3.09 14.61 2.22
CA SER A 45 -3.16 15.89 1.53
C SER A 45 -4.30 15.92 0.49
N PHE A 46 -4.82 14.76 0.04
CA PHE A 46 -5.76 14.69 -1.07
C PHE A 46 -7.19 14.98 -0.62
N ASP A 47 -7.86 15.79 -1.43
CA ASP A 47 -9.29 16.02 -1.30
C ASP A 47 -10.05 14.94 -2.08
N PHE A 48 -10.38 13.85 -1.39
CA PHE A 48 -11.07 12.70 -1.96
C PHE A 48 -12.53 12.96 -2.35
N LYS A 49 -13.07 14.14 -2.00
CA LYS A 49 -14.39 14.58 -2.48
C LYS A 49 -14.38 14.95 -3.96
N ASN A 50 -13.19 15.18 -4.50
CA ASN A 50 -12.95 15.41 -5.91
C ASN A 50 -12.13 14.24 -6.48
N PRO A 51 -12.29 13.89 -7.76
CA PRO A 51 -11.45 12.87 -8.39
C PRO A 51 -9.98 13.27 -8.28
N VAL A 52 -9.16 12.40 -7.71
CA VAL A 52 -7.71 12.60 -7.65
C VAL A 52 -7.15 12.16 -8.98
N TYR A 53 -6.62 13.09 -9.78
CA TYR A 53 -5.96 12.74 -11.03
C TYR A 53 -4.46 12.53 -10.80
N GLU A 54 -3.84 11.74 -11.67
CA GLU A 54 -2.37 11.57 -11.72
C GLU A 54 -1.61 12.91 -11.74
N GLN A 55 -2.21 13.95 -12.32
CA GLN A 55 -1.65 15.30 -12.38
C GLN A 55 -1.65 16.06 -11.05
N ASP A 56 -2.63 15.78 -10.17
CA ASP A 56 -2.72 16.41 -8.83
C ASP A 56 -1.72 15.79 -7.87
N LEU A 57 -1.44 14.52 -8.11
CA LEU A 57 -0.40 13.72 -7.52
C LEU A 57 1.01 14.21 -7.90
N LEU A 58 1.20 14.65 -9.15
CA LEU A 58 2.44 15.28 -9.65
C LEU A 58 2.71 16.68 -9.05
N LYS A 59 1.68 17.48 -8.77
CA LYS A 59 1.85 18.89 -8.31
C LYS A 59 2.28 19.03 -6.86
N LYS A 60 2.06 18.02 -6.00
CA LYS A 60 2.45 18.06 -4.58
C LYS A 60 3.85 17.57 -4.30
N LEU A 61 4.55 17.08 -5.32
CA LEU A 61 5.87 16.47 -5.21
C LEU A 61 6.84 17.18 -6.14
N ASP A 62 7.74 17.98 -5.58
CA ASP A 62 9.02 18.35 -6.21
C ASP A 62 9.99 17.12 -6.23
N LEU A 63 9.44 15.92 -6.36
CA LEU A 63 10.15 14.63 -6.34
C LEU A 63 9.51 13.69 -7.36
N PRO A 64 10.30 12.83 -8.03
CA PRO A 64 9.81 11.99 -9.11
C PRO A 64 8.66 11.11 -8.63
N PHE A 65 7.60 11.04 -9.42
CA PHE A 65 6.39 10.30 -9.10
C PHE A 65 6.63 8.78 -9.21
N TRP A 66 7.37 8.25 -8.24
CA TRP A 66 7.62 6.83 -7.96
C TRP A 66 8.55 5.93 -8.81
N PRO A 67 9.32 6.30 -9.85
CA PRO A 67 8.93 6.81 -11.17
C PRO A 67 8.00 5.82 -11.91
N ASP A 68 6.84 6.30 -12.32
CA ASP A 68 5.85 5.73 -13.24
C ASP A 68 5.47 4.27 -12.94
N LEU A 69 4.67 4.07 -11.88
CA LEU A 69 4.01 2.82 -11.45
C LEU A 69 4.79 1.55 -11.77
N LEU A 70 5.47 1.02 -10.74
CA LEU A 70 6.00 -0.34 -10.79
C LEU A 70 4.95 -1.25 -11.41
N THR A 71 5.35 -1.92 -12.48
CA THR A 71 4.52 -2.92 -13.09
C THR A 71 4.85 -4.26 -12.50
N ASP A 72 3.84 -5.10 -12.33
CA ASP A 72 4.07 -6.52 -12.16
C ASP A 72 4.78 -7.13 -13.40
N ASN A 73 4.96 -8.44 -13.39
CA ASN A 73 5.58 -9.14 -14.52
C ASN A 73 4.75 -9.10 -15.81
N GLU A 74 3.48 -8.67 -15.73
CA GLU A 74 2.53 -8.59 -16.85
C GLU A 74 2.40 -7.16 -17.41
N GLY A 75 3.04 -6.18 -16.77
CA GLY A 75 2.96 -4.78 -17.18
C GLY A 75 1.83 -4.00 -16.50
N ASN A 76 1.15 -4.58 -15.50
CA ASN A 76 0.05 -3.93 -14.80
C ASN A 76 0.57 -3.03 -13.67
N PRO A 77 0.11 -1.77 -13.58
CA PRO A 77 0.51 -0.87 -12.52
C PRO A 77 -0.06 -1.30 -11.16
N PHE A 78 0.74 -1.21 -10.09
CA PHE A 78 0.28 -1.48 -8.72
C PHE A 78 0.77 -0.43 -7.72
N PHE A 79 0.07 -0.32 -6.59
CA PHE A 79 0.51 0.46 -5.43
C PHE A 79 1.46 -0.36 -4.56
N ALA A 80 2.73 0.02 -4.55
CA ALA A 80 3.73 -0.57 -3.69
C ALA A 80 3.63 -0.02 -2.26
N ALA A 81 3.51 -0.91 -1.29
CA ALA A 81 3.60 -0.56 0.12
C ALA A 81 4.59 -1.45 0.83
N PHE A 82 5.17 -0.93 1.90
CA PHE A 82 6.26 -1.57 2.60
C PHE A 82 5.94 -1.71 4.07
N THR A 83 6.22 -2.87 4.64
CA THR A 83 6.08 -3.07 6.08
C THR A 83 7.18 -2.35 6.87
N ALA A 84 8.31 -2.04 6.21
CA ALA A 84 9.35 -1.13 6.67
C ALA A 84 10.08 -0.48 5.47
N PRO A 85 10.55 0.78 5.55
CA PRO A 85 11.24 1.45 4.45
C PRO A 85 12.46 0.67 3.91
N GLU A 86 13.18 -0.04 4.77
CA GLU A 86 14.40 -0.79 4.42
C GLU A 86 14.12 -1.99 3.50
N LYS A 87 12.87 -2.39 3.36
CA LYS A 87 12.46 -3.43 2.40
C LYS A 87 12.39 -2.94 0.96
N ALA A 88 12.45 -1.62 0.75
CA ALA A 88 12.62 -1.07 -0.58
C ALA A 88 14.12 -1.09 -0.99
N PRO A 89 14.43 -1.31 -2.27
CA PRO A 89 15.77 -1.13 -2.81
C PRO A 89 16.37 0.22 -2.39
N GLY A 90 17.66 0.26 -2.01
CA GLY A 90 18.30 1.49 -1.53
C GLY A 90 18.19 2.69 -2.47
N LYS A 91 18.11 2.45 -3.79
CA LYS A 91 17.84 3.47 -4.81
C LYS A 91 16.46 4.13 -4.71
N LEU A 92 15.49 3.50 -4.05
CA LEU A 92 14.18 4.04 -3.72
C LEU A 92 14.16 4.59 -2.29
N VAL A 93 14.96 4.06 -1.37
CA VAL A 93 14.96 4.56 0.02
C VAL A 93 15.49 5.98 0.12
N GLU A 94 16.64 6.26 -0.49
CA GLU A 94 17.37 7.53 -0.34
C GLU A 94 16.71 8.76 -0.98
N PRO A 95 16.12 8.69 -2.20
CA PRO A 95 15.54 9.88 -2.84
C PRO A 95 14.15 10.27 -2.33
N PHE A 96 13.46 9.40 -1.59
CA PHE A 96 12.06 9.61 -1.20
C PHE A 96 11.89 9.93 0.28
N LYS A 97 10.91 10.78 0.57
CA LYS A 97 10.34 10.90 1.91
C LYS A 97 9.40 9.72 2.16
N TRP A 98 9.62 8.99 3.24
CA TRP A 98 8.80 7.86 3.64
C TRP A 98 7.71 8.29 4.61
N ILE A 99 6.49 7.82 4.37
CA ILE A 99 5.32 8.17 5.17
C ILE A 99 4.67 6.88 5.64
N GLU A 100 4.53 6.77 6.95
CA GLU A 100 3.76 5.72 7.59
C GLU A 100 2.27 6.10 7.56
N ILE A 101 1.44 5.24 7.00
CA ILE A 101 -0.01 5.42 6.93
C ILE A 101 -0.74 4.15 7.36
N PRO A 102 -1.98 4.26 7.89
CA PRO A 102 -2.82 3.09 8.10
C PRO A 102 -3.03 2.33 6.79
N PHE A 103 -2.94 1.01 6.83
CA PHE A 103 -3.10 0.17 5.66
C PHE A 103 -4.47 0.34 4.99
N LEU A 104 -5.54 0.43 5.78
CA LEU A 104 -6.89 0.71 5.28
C LEU A 104 -6.98 2.05 4.50
N LYS A 105 -6.19 3.06 4.90
CA LYS A 105 -6.13 4.36 4.21
C LYS A 105 -5.46 4.22 2.84
N LEU A 106 -4.45 3.36 2.72
CA LEU A 106 -3.84 3.04 1.43
C LEU A 106 -4.85 2.36 0.51
N CYS A 107 -5.60 1.37 1.00
CA CYS A 107 -6.63 0.70 0.20
C CYS A 107 -7.70 1.68 -0.28
N TYR A 108 -8.12 2.60 0.60
CA TYR A 108 -9.02 3.68 0.23
C TYR A 108 -8.42 4.57 -0.86
N PHE A 109 -7.18 5.01 -0.70
CA PHE A 109 -6.47 5.80 -1.72
C PHE A 109 -6.37 5.05 -3.06
N ALA A 110 -5.99 3.78 -3.05
CA ALA A 110 -5.91 2.96 -4.26
C ALA A 110 -7.25 2.86 -5.00
N ALA A 111 -8.34 2.63 -4.26
CA ALA A 111 -9.67 2.54 -4.86
C ALA A 111 -10.19 3.88 -5.45
N HIS A 112 -9.70 5.04 -4.99
CA HIS A 112 -10.26 6.36 -5.32
C HIS A 112 -9.36 7.25 -6.19
N THR A 113 -8.12 6.85 -6.45
CA THR A 113 -7.18 7.61 -7.30
C THR A 113 -7.36 7.35 -8.79
N GLY A 114 -8.06 6.27 -9.18
CA GLY A 114 -8.26 5.92 -10.59
C GLY A 114 -7.00 5.50 -11.36
N ILE A 115 -5.85 5.40 -10.69
CA ILE A 115 -4.56 4.99 -11.28
C ILE A 115 -4.49 3.47 -11.39
N THR A 116 -4.68 2.79 -10.26
CA THR A 116 -4.79 1.33 -10.15
C THR A 116 -5.45 1.00 -8.82
N THR A 117 -6.10 -0.15 -8.70
CA THR A 117 -6.65 -0.62 -7.41
C THR A 117 -5.81 -1.77 -6.83
N GLU A 118 -4.78 -2.21 -7.55
CA GLU A 118 -3.90 -3.25 -7.09
C GLU A 118 -2.94 -2.73 -6.02
N VAL A 119 -2.74 -3.51 -4.96
CA VAL A 119 -1.80 -3.21 -3.88
C VAL A 119 -0.88 -4.42 -3.67
N ILE A 120 0.42 -4.17 -3.70
CA ILE A 120 1.44 -5.19 -3.41
C ILE A 120 2.28 -4.75 -2.23
N LEU A 121 2.34 -5.59 -1.21
CA LEU A 121 3.17 -5.41 -0.03
C LEU A 121 4.55 -6.03 -0.26
N ASP A 122 5.58 -5.28 0.11
CA ASP A 122 7.00 -5.67 0.06
C ASP A 122 7.43 -6.30 -1.29
N PRO A 123 7.14 -5.66 -2.44
CA PRO A 123 7.25 -6.27 -3.78
C PRO A 123 8.65 -6.83 -4.13
N PHE A 124 9.71 -6.36 -3.45
CA PHE A 124 11.09 -6.74 -3.74
C PHE A 124 11.68 -7.80 -2.78
N THR A 125 11.00 -8.10 -1.68
CA THR A 125 11.54 -8.99 -0.64
C THR A 125 10.57 -10.12 -0.32
N ASP A 126 9.41 -9.77 0.21
CA ASP A 126 8.37 -10.68 0.67
C ASP A 126 7.04 -10.29 0.02
N CYS A 127 6.96 -10.46 -1.30
CA CYS A 127 5.84 -10.00 -2.13
C CYS A 127 4.51 -10.65 -1.70
N LEU A 128 3.56 -9.84 -1.24
CA LEU A 128 2.16 -10.22 -1.06
C LEU A 128 1.28 -9.33 -1.94
N GLN A 129 0.71 -9.93 -2.98
CA GLN A 129 -0.25 -9.28 -3.86
C GLN A 129 -1.66 -9.45 -3.28
N LEU A 130 -2.36 -8.34 -3.08
CA LEU A 130 -3.69 -8.37 -2.51
C LEU A 130 -4.75 -8.42 -3.62
N PRO A 131 -5.75 -9.31 -3.53
CA PRO A 131 -6.86 -9.33 -4.47
C PRO A 131 -7.58 -7.99 -4.49
N VAL A 132 -7.93 -7.49 -5.69
CA VAL A 132 -8.67 -6.21 -5.85
C VAL A 132 -9.96 -6.18 -5.03
N SER A 133 -10.70 -7.30 -4.94
CA SER A 133 -11.92 -7.40 -4.13
C SER A 133 -11.68 -7.09 -2.65
N LEU A 134 -10.52 -7.48 -2.13
CA LEU A 134 -10.14 -7.22 -0.74
C LEU A 134 -9.72 -5.76 -0.54
N VAL A 135 -9.01 -5.18 -1.50
CA VAL A 135 -8.66 -3.74 -1.48
C VAL A 135 -9.93 -2.89 -1.45
N LEU A 136 -10.94 -3.24 -2.25
CA LEU A 136 -12.24 -2.58 -2.23
C LEU A 136 -12.98 -2.76 -0.90
N GLN A 137 -12.98 -3.96 -0.32
CA GLN A 137 -13.58 -4.22 0.99
C GLN A 137 -12.93 -3.36 2.09
N TYR A 138 -11.60 -3.27 2.13
CA TYR A 138 -10.88 -2.44 3.09
C TYR A 138 -11.08 -0.95 2.85
N SER A 139 -11.18 -0.54 1.59
CA SER A 139 -11.56 0.82 1.21
C SER A 139 -12.94 1.21 1.80
N GLU A 140 -13.94 0.34 1.66
CA GLU A 140 -15.26 0.57 2.24
C GLU A 140 -15.24 0.62 3.78
N GLN A 141 -14.44 -0.24 4.42
CA GLN A 141 -14.27 -0.20 5.87
C GLN A 141 -13.67 1.14 6.34
N TYR A 142 -12.66 1.62 5.63
CA TYR A 142 -12.05 2.91 5.92
C TYR A 142 -13.05 4.07 5.77
N ALA A 143 -13.84 4.06 4.68
CA ALA A 143 -14.85 5.07 4.40
C ALA A 143 -15.97 5.10 5.46
N LYS A 144 -16.41 3.93 5.94
CA LYS A 144 -17.41 3.83 7.03
C LYS A 144 -16.91 4.45 8.34
N ALA A 145 -15.61 4.33 8.63
CA ALA A 145 -15.00 4.92 9.81
C ALA A 145 -14.72 6.43 9.67
N HIS A 146 -14.68 6.96 8.43
CA HIS A 146 -14.39 8.36 8.12
C HIS A 146 -15.46 8.94 7.17
N PRO A 147 -16.70 9.14 7.67
CA PRO A 147 -17.81 9.61 6.84
C PRO A 147 -17.61 11.01 6.27
N ASP A 148 -16.65 11.77 6.78
CA ASP A 148 -16.24 13.08 6.27
C ASP A 148 -15.44 13.02 4.96
N LEU A 149 -14.92 11.84 4.60
CA LEU A 149 -14.23 11.54 3.35
C LEU A 149 -15.16 10.99 2.26
N ALA A 150 -16.40 10.65 2.60
CA ALA A 150 -17.42 10.16 1.67
C ALA A 150 -18.13 11.29 0.90
#